data_AF-A0AAU9ADE4-F1
#
_entry.id   AF-A0AAU9ADE4-F1
#
_cell.length_a   1.000
_cell.length_b   1.000
_cell.length_c   1.000
_cell.angle_alpha   90.00
_cell.angle_beta   90.00
_cell.angle_gamma   90.00
#
_symmetry.space_group_name_H-M   'P 1'
#
loop_
_entity.id
_entity.type
_entity.pdbx_description
1 polymer ?
#
loop_
_entity_poly.entity_id
_entity_poly.type
_entity_poly.pdbx_seq_one_letter_code
_entity_poly.pdbx_strand_id
1 'polypeptide(L)'
;MTTTFESLAAHCGIALPPMLARLLADGRTRYGASREDWQANWREYTLRAQPLLSSVYDFEWIDAAQAASIVEDWLNPRFQDGRAFLPFAISGAGDAYCLMRTASGEAAGAGMIWHDRGDSAMEAASFEQFVFARLVESALDFEHLLDEFSPAQARDCVLADLEVAAAYLPEAAANALRALAAAAEPVDDDSTGMIDEDVAERALSVYAAFESTRFAVVPRWECE
;
A
#
# COMPACT_ATOMS: atom_id res chain seq x y z
N MET A 1 12.78 -10.97 -22.34
CA MET A 1 13.33 -10.17 -21.21
C MET A 1 12.37 -10.33 -20.07
N THR A 2 12.84 -10.57 -18.84
CA THR A 2 11.97 -10.63 -17.66
C THR A 2 11.49 -9.22 -17.35
N THR A 3 10.17 -9.01 -17.25
CA THR A 3 9.59 -7.72 -16.85
C THR A 3 10.02 -7.38 -15.43
N THR A 4 10.54 -6.17 -15.22
CA THR A 4 10.86 -5.62 -13.90
C THR A 4 10.06 -4.34 -13.65
N PHE A 5 9.90 -3.95 -12.39
CA PHE A 5 9.22 -2.70 -12.05
C PHE A 5 9.93 -1.47 -12.62
N GLU A 6 11.25 -1.46 -12.74
CA GLU A 6 11.99 -0.36 -13.37
C GLU A 6 11.66 -0.25 -14.87
N SER A 7 11.61 -1.39 -15.58
CA SER A 7 11.25 -1.41 -16.99
C SER A 7 9.80 -0.98 -17.22
N LEU A 8 8.88 -1.41 -16.33
CA LEU A 8 7.46 -1.07 -16.40
C LEU A 8 7.23 0.40 -16.04
N ALA A 9 7.91 0.92 -15.01
CA ALA A 9 7.88 2.32 -14.63
C ALA A 9 8.33 3.24 -15.79
N ALA A 10 9.43 2.88 -16.46
CA ALA A 10 9.90 3.57 -17.66
C ALA A 10 8.88 3.51 -18.80
N HIS A 11 8.23 2.35 -19.01
CA HIS A 11 7.18 2.19 -20.02
C HIS A 11 5.95 3.06 -19.73
N CYS A 12 5.49 3.11 -18.48
CA CYS A 12 4.36 3.95 -18.07
C CYS A 12 4.72 5.44 -17.99
N GLY A 13 6.00 5.80 -18.07
CA GLY A 13 6.47 7.18 -17.88
C GLY A 13 6.22 7.68 -16.46
N ILE A 14 6.27 6.79 -15.46
CA ILE A 14 6.09 7.08 -14.04
C ILE A 14 7.41 6.80 -13.35
N ALA A 15 7.94 7.75 -12.58
CA ALA A 15 9.16 7.52 -11.81
C ALA A 15 8.89 6.49 -10.70
N LEU A 16 9.75 5.48 -10.59
CA LEU A 16 9.68 4.51 -9.49
C LEU A 16 10.15 5.19 -8.19
N PRO A 17 9.30 5.26 -7.14
CA PRO A 17 9.68 5.88 -5.88
C PRO A 17 10.91 5.20 -5.26
N PRO A 18 11.89 5.96 -4.72
CA PRO A 18 13.09 5.39 -4.11
C PRO A 18 12.77 4.41 -2.97
N MET A 19 11.72 4.69 -2.18
CA MET A 19 11.25 3.76 -1.14
C MET A 19 10.81 2.42 -1.74
N LEU A 20 9.95 2.43 -2.76
CA LEU A 20 9.47 1.20 -3.40
C LEU A 20 10.63 0.41 -4.04
N ALA A 21 11.57 1.09 -4.70
CA ALA A 21 12.76 0.45 -5.26
C ALA A 21 13.59 -0.27 -4.18
N ARG A 22 13.75 0.32 -3.00
CA ARG A 22 14.43 -0.32 -1.86
C ARG A 22 13.66 -1.52 -1.33
N LEU A 23 12.33 -1.41 -1.17
CA LEU A 23 11.50 -2.54 -0.72
C LEU A 23 11.59 -3.75 -1.67
N LEU A 24 11.58 -3.50 -2.98
CA LEU A 24 11.74 -4.51 -4.01
C LEU A 24 13.11 -5.18 -3.93
N ALA A 25 14.18 -4.38 -3.81
CA ALA A 25 15.55 -4.87 -3.71
C ALA A 25 15.79 -5.72 -2.45
N ASP A 26 15.21 -5.31 -1.33
CA ASP A 26 15.33 -6.01 -0.05
C ASP A 26 14.36 -7.21 0.08
N GLY A 27 13.50 -7.44 -0.93
CA GLY A 27 12.54 -8.55 -0.93
C GLY A 27 11.36 -8.35 0.03
N ARG A 28 11.09 -7.12 0.47
CA ARG A 28 10.02 -6.79 1.41
C ARG A 28 8.61 -6.85 0.82
N THR A 29 8.48 -7.06 -0.49
CA THR A 29 7.20 -7.21 -1.19
C THR A 29 6.86 -8.67 -1.55
N ARG A 30 7.63 -9.65 -1.03
CA ARG A 30 7.50 -11.06 -1.42
C ARG A 30 6.76 -11.91 -0.37
N TYR A 31 5.88 -12.78 -0.86
CA TYR A 31 5.15 -13.79 -0.09
C TYR A 31 5.94 -15.10 0.04
N GLY A 32 7.06 -15.05 0.76
CA GLY A 32 7.92 -16.23 0.93
C GLY A 32 8.68 -16.67 -0.32
N ALA A 33 9.13 -17.92 -0.32
CA ALA A 33 9.91 -18.51 -1.42
C ALA A 33 9.03 -19.07 -2.56
N SER A 34 7.80 -19.49 -2.23
CA SER A 34 6.81 -20.01 -3.18
C SER A 34 5.40 -19.87 -2.62
N ARG A 35 4.39 -20.19 -3.45
CA ARG A 35 2.99 -20.23 -2.99
C ARG A 35 2.78 -21.24 -1.87
N GLU A 36 3.41 -22.42 -1.95
CA GLU A 36 3.32 -23.44 -0.91
C GLU A 36 3.95 -22.96 0.40
N ASP A 37 5.06 -22.23 0.32
CA ASP A 37 5.69 -21.62 1.49
C ASP A 37 4.78 -20.56 2.14
N TRP A 38 4.17 -19.68 1.32
CA TRP A 38 3.17 -18.74 1.81
C TRP A 38 2.00 -19.46 2.49
N GLN A 39 1.40 -20.45 1.83
CA GLN A 39 0.25 -21.19 2.38
C GLN A 39 0.56 -21.87 3.72
N ALA A 40 1.78 -22.35 3.91
CA ALA A 40 2.19 -22.99 5.15
C ALA A 40 2.49 -21.99 6.28
N ASN A 41 3.04 -20.81 5.95
CA ASN A 41 3.68 -19.92 6.92
C ASN A 41 3.12 -18.49 6.98
N TRP A 42 2.04 -18.19 6.23
CA TRP A 42 1.50 -16.84 6.11
C TRP A 42 1.28 -16.14 7.46
N ARG A 43 0.76 -16.87 8.46
CA ARG A 43 0.49 -16.31 9.78
C ARG A 43 1.76 -15.83 10.49
N GLU A 44 2.82 -16.64 10.47
CA GLU A 44 4.13 -16.26 11.01
C GLU A 44 4.71 -15.09 10.22
N TYR A 45 4.52 -15.11 8.90
CA TYR A 45 5.03 -14.09 8.01
C TYR A 45 4.36 -12.72 8.25
N THR A 46 3.04 -12.70 8.50
CA THR A 46 2.33 -11.48 8.88
C THR A 46 2.80 -10.92 10.23
N LEU A 47 3.01 -11.79 11.24
CA LEU A 47 3.52 -11.40 12.57
C LEU A 47 4.93 -10.78 12.55
N ARG A 48 5.67 -10.94 11.44
CA ARG A 48 7.01 -10.37 11.26
C ARG A 48 7.07 -9.34 10.12
N ALA A 49 5.92 -8.83 9.67
CA ALA A 49 5.82 -7.86 8.58
C ALA A 49 6.51 -8.34 7.28
N GLN A 50 6.19 -9.56 6.86
CA GLN A 50 6.66 -10.13 5.61
C GLN A 50 5.50 -10.66 4.76
N PRO A 51 5.19 -10.07 3.61
CA PRO A 51 5.74 -8.80 3.12
C PRO A 51 5.38 -7.63 4.05
N LEU A 52 6.09 -6.51 3.93
CA LEU A 52 5.70 -5.26 4.58
C LEU A 52 4.27 -4.91 4.16
N LEU A 53 3.44 -4.34 5.03
CA LEU A 53 2.01 -4.07 4.84
C LEU A 53 1.12 -5.32 4.85
N SER A 54 1.63 -6.46 5.30
CA SER A 54 0.81 -7.67 5.46
C SER A 54 -0.30 -7.52 6.50
N SER A 55 -0.22 -6.53 7.41
CA SER A 55 -1.29 -6.21 8.35
C SER A 55 -2.35 -5.26 7.77
N VAL A 56 -2.10 -4.64 6.62
CA VAL A 56 -3.00 -3.61 6.05
C VAL A 56 -4.23 -4.27 5.45
N TYR A 57 -5.39 -3.69 5.71
CA TYR A 57 -6.66 -4.19 5.16
C TYR A 57 -6.63 -4.21 3.63
N ASP A 58 -7.01 -5.35 3.07
CA ASP A 58 -7.30 -5.52 1.65
C ASP A 58 -6.16 -5.01 0.74
N PHE A 59 -4.93 -5.38 1.08
CA PHE A 59 -3.71 -5.01 0.37
C PHE A 59 -2.85 -6.22 0.06
N GLU A 60 -2.63 -6.48 -1.23
CA GLU A 60 -1.78 -7.57 -1.69
C GLU A 60 -0.73 -7.08 -2.69
N TRP A 61 0.56 -7.15 -2.33
CA TRP A 61 1.65 -6.93 -3.29
C TRP A 61 1.52 -7.80 -4.54
N ILE A 62 1.90 -7.24 -5.68
CA ILE A 62 1.99 -7.97 -6.94
C ILE A 62 3.40 -7.89 -7.51
N ASP A 63 3.75 -8.86 -8.34
CA ASP A 63 5.01 -8.80 -9.09
C ASP A 63 4.90 -7.94 -10.35
N ALA A 64 6.04 -7.67 -10.99
CA ALA A 64 6.08 -6.83 -12.19
C ALA A 64 5.37 -7.45 -13.40
N ALA A 65 5.22 -8.78 -13.45
CA ALA A 65 4.52 -9.45 -14.54
C ALA A 65 3.00 -9.27 -14.40
N GLN A 66 2.48 -9.43 -13.18
CA GLN A 66 1.08 -9.16 -12.86
C GLN A 66 0.76 -7.66 -13.02
N ALA A 67 1.62 -6.77 -12.55
CA ALA A 67 1.46 -5.33 -12.76
C ALA A 67 1.39 -4.98 -14.26
N ALA A 68 2.24 -5.60 -15.10
CA ALA A 68 2.20 -5.39 -16.54
C ALA A 68 0.91 -5.90 -17.18
N SER A 69 0.40 -7.07 -16.76
CA SER A 69 -0.91 -7.56 -17.22
C SER A 69 -2.03 -6.61 -16.85
N ILE A 70 -2.05 -6.05 -15.62
CA ILE A 70 -3.04 -5.03 -15.24
C ILE A 70 -2.96 -3.80 -16.14
N VAL A 71 -1.75 -3.30 -16.44
CA VAL A 71 -1.57 -2.15 -17.35
C VAL A 71 -2.07 -2.48 -18.76
N GLU A 72 -1.80 -3.67 -19.28
CA GLU A 72 -2.17 -4.04 -20.64
C GLU A 72 -3.66 -4.35 -20.79
N ASP A 73 -4.21 -5.12 -19.85
CA ASP A 73 -5.53 -5.76 -19.93
C ASP A 73 -6.65 -4.94 -19.30
N TRP A 74 -6.32 -4.02 -18.40
CA TRP A 74 -7.31 -3.22 -17.67
C TRP A 74 -7.01 -1.72 -17.76
N LEU A 75 -5.89 -1.27 -17.21
CA LEU A 75 -5.53 0.14 -17.03
C LEU A 75 -4.73 0.72 -18.20
N ASN A 76 -5.06 0.30 -19.42
CA ASN A 76 -4.30 0.66 -20.61
C ASN A 76 -4.44 2.17 -20.90
N PRO A 77 -3.34 2.95 -20.93
CA PRO A 77 -3.39 4.41 -21.05
C PRO A 77 -4.18 4.93 -22.26
N ARG A 78 -4.32 4.12 -23.33
CA ARG A 78 -5.12 4.48 -24.52
C ARG A 78 -6.59 4.70 -24.22
N PHE A 79 -7.10 4.09 -23.15
CA PHE A 79 -8.50 4.18 -22.72
C PHE A 79 -8.70 5.03 -21.47
N GLN A 80 -7.64 5.69 -20.98
CA GLN A 80 -7.66 6.43 -19.70
C GLN A 80 -7.46 7.94 -19.90
N ASP A 81 -7.88 8.50 -21.04
CA ASP A 81 -7.64 9.90 -21.41
C ASP A 81 -6.16 10.33 -21.28
N GLY A 82 -5.25 9.40 -21.60
CA GLY A 82 -3.80 9.62 -21.51
C GLY A 82 -3.22 9.52 -20.09
N ARG A 83 -4.02 9.20 -19.08
CA ARG A 83 -3.52 8.83 -17.75
C ARG A 83 -2.77 7.51 -17.84
N ALA A 84 -1.67 7.44 -17.11
CA ALA A 84 -0.90 6.22 -16.99
C ALA A 84 -0.92 5.80 -15.51
N PHE A 85 -0.94 4.49 -15.30
CA PHE A 85 -0.94 3.88 -13.98
C PHE A 85 0.22 2.89 -13.92
N LEU A 86 0.87 2.81 -12.77
CA LEU A 86 1.83 1.77 -12.46
C LEU A 86 1.32 1.01 -11.22
N PRO A 87 0.61 -0.12 -11.42
CA PRO A 87 0.13 -0.96 -10.33
C PRO A 87 1.29 -1.52 -9.51
N PHE A 88 1.13 -1.61 -8.19
CA PHE A 88 2.13 -2.21 -7.29
C PHE A 88 1.50 -3.17 -6.26
N ALA A 89 0.20 -3.11 -6.07
CA ALA A 89 -0.58 -4.04 -5.26
C ALA A 89 -2.02 -4.11 -5.79
N ILE A 90 -2.79 -5.08 -5.28
CA ILE A 90 -4.22 -5.22 -5.53
C ILE A 90 -5.00 -5.39 -4.23
N SER A 91 -6.30 -5.15 -4.29
CA SER A 91 -7.25 -5.65 -3.28
C SER A 91 -7.66 -7.09 -3.59
N GLY A 92 -8.25 -7.79 -2.62
CA GLY A 92 -8.88 -9.09 -2.78
C GLY A 92 -10.10 -9.06 -3.73
N ALA A 93 -10.69 -7.87 -3.94
CA ALA A 93 -11.70 -7.64 -4.97
C ALA A 93 -11.12 -7.44 -6.38
N GLY A 94 -9.79 -7.29 -6.50
CA GLY A 94 -9.10 -7.07 -7.78
C GLY A 94 -8.94 -5.61 -8.18
N ASP A 95 -9.20 -4.65 -7.30
CA ASP A 95 -8.83 -3.24 -7.50
C ASP A 95 -7.32 -3.07 -7.49
N ALA A 96 -6.79 -2.06 -8.16
CA ALA A 96 -5.34 -1.88 -8.29
C ALA A 96 -4.85 -0.66 -7.52
N TYR A 97 -3.95 -0.88 -6.56
CA TYR A 97 -3.16 0.21 -5.97
C TYR A 97 -2.09 0.63 -6.98
N CYS A 98 -2.17 1.89 -7.41
CA CYS A 98 -1.35 2.40 -8.49
C CYS A 98 -0.55 3.63 -8.08
N LEU A 99 0.66 3.72 -8.64
CA LEU A 99 1.39 4.97 -8.77
C LEU A 99 0.86 5.76 -9.96
N MET A 100 0.81 7.08 -9.80
CA MET A 100 0.28 8.02 -10.78
C MET A 100 1.13 9.29 -10.81
N ARG A 101 1.30 9.89 -12.00
CA ARG A 101 1.95 11.20 -12.10
C ARG A 101 1.12 12.26 -11.38
N THR A 102 1.77 13.04 -10.52
CA THR A 102 1.16 14.27 -9.99
C THR A 102 1.09 15.36 -11.07
N ALA A 103 0.33 16.43 -10.81
CA ALA A 103 0.21 17.55 -11.74
C ALA A 103 1.55 18.26 -12.03
N SER A 104 2.51 18.24 -11.09
CA SER A 104 3.86 18.77 -11.31
C SER A 104 4.72 17.85 -12.17
N GLY A 105 4.36 16.56 -12.30
CA GLY A 105 5.09 15.57 -13.09
C GLY A 105 6.43 15.10 -12.50
N GLU A 106 6.85 15.67 -11.37
CA GLU A 106 8.15 15.39 -10.74
C GLU A 106 8.13 14.17 -9.80
N ALA A 107 6.97 13.84 -9.24
CA ALA A 107 6.79 12.74 -8.29
C ALA A 107 5.60 11.86 -8.68
N ALA A 108 5.63 10.62 -8.20
CA ALA A 108 4.50 9.70 -8.29
C ALA A 108 3.73 9.71 -6.96
N GLY A 109 2.46 10.12 -7.01
CA GLY A 109 1.53 9.86 -5.91
C GLY A 109 0.91 8.47 -6.03
N ALA A 110 0.11 8.09 -5.04
CA ALA A 110 -0.46 6.75 -4.95
C ALA A 110 -1.94 6.79 -4.56
N GLY A 111 -2.68 5.75 -4.95
CA GLY A 111 -4.08 5.56 -4.58
C GLY A 111 -4.66 4.30 -5.21
N MET A 112 -5.84 3.90 -4.78
CA MET A 112 -6.55 2.75 -5.35
C MET A 112 -7.37 3.15 -6.58
N ILE A 113 -7.25 2.33 -7.61
CA ILE A 113 -8.01 2.43 -8.85
C ILE A 113 -9.08 1.36 -8.81
N TRP A 114 -10.33 1.81 -8.77
CA TRP A 114 -11.50 0.96 -8.68
C TRP A 114 -11.85 0.37 -10.05
N HIS A 115 -12.15 -0.92 -10.11
CA HIS A 115 -12.56 -1.57 -11.35
C HIS A 115 -14.07 -1.45 -11.63
N ASP A 116 -14.89 -1.24 -10.60
CA ASP A 116 -16.35 -1.23 -10.66
C ASP A 116 -17.00 0.10 -10.25
N ARG A 117 -16.21 1.08 -9.77
CA ARG A 117 -16.67 2.44 -9.49
C ARG A 117 -16.34 3.36 -10.66
N GLY A 118 -17.27 4.27 -10.96
CA GLY A 118 -17.15 5.18 -12.10
C GLY A 118 -16.01 6.21 -11.99
N ASP A 119 -15.42 6.40 -10.80
CA ASP A 119 -14.29 7.28 -10.60
C ASP A 119 -13.34 6.82 -9.48
N SER A 120 -12.08 7.24 -9.60
CA SER A 120 -10.99 6.99 -8.66
C SER A 120 -10.29 8.31 -8.31
N ALA A 121 -9.43 8.30 -7.29
CA ALA A 121 -8.62 9.44 -6.92
C ALA A 121 -7.24 8.99 -6.45
N MET A 122 -6.27 9.89 -6.56
CA MET A 122 -5.02 9.74 -5.83
C MET A 122 -5.29 10.03 -4.35
N GLU A 123 -4.81 9.18 -3.47
CA GLU A 123 -5.03 9.27 -2.02
C GLU A 123 -3.86 9.93 -1.30
N ALA A 124 -2.67 9.90 -1.91
CA ALA A 124 -1.46 10.47 -1.35
C ALA A 124 -0.58 11.13 -2.42
N ALA A 125 0.10 12.22 -2.05
CA ALA A 125 1.00 12.94 -2.95
C ALA A 125 2.28 12.16 -3.27
N SER A 126 2.62 11.16 -2.44
CA SER A 126 3.77 10.27 -2.63
C SER A 126 3.48 8.85 -2.14
N PHE A 127 4.32 7.90 -2.56
CA PHE A 127 4.26 6.53 -2.09
C PHE A 127 4.55 6.41 -0.58
N GLU A 128 5.50 7.19 -0.06
CA GLU A 128 5.82 7.25 1.36
C GLU A 128 4.62 7.72 2.19
N GLN A 129 3.91 8.76 1.73
CA GLN A 129 2.71 9.26 2.39
C GLN A 129 1.60 8.19 2.38
N PHE A 130 1.42 7.48 1.27
CA PHE A 130 0.45 6.38 1.17
C PHE A 130 0.75 5.28 2.18
N VAL A 131 1.99 4.77 2.20
CA VAL A 131 2.41 3.72 3.12
C VAL A 131 2.23 4.17 4.57
N PHE A 132 2.66 5.39 4.89
CA PHE A 132 2.49 5.94 6.22
C PHE A 132 1.02 6.00 6.63
N ALA A 133 0.15 6.56 5.78
CA ALA A 133 -1.29 6.68 6.08
C ALA A 133 -1.94 5.30 6.33
N ARG A 134 -1.68 4.31 5.48
CA ARG A 134 -2.20 2.94 5.65
C ARG A 134 -1.80 2.30 6.98
N LEU A 135 -0.59 2.57 7.44
CA LEU A 135 -0.09 2.08 8.71
C LEU A 135 -0.69 2.80 9.92
N VAL A 136 -0.92 4.11 9.82
CA VAL A 136 -1.64 4.85 10.88
C VAL A 136 -3.09 4.36 10.96
N GLU A 137 -3.76 4.18 9.82
CA GLU A 137 -5.12 3.64 9.75
C GLU A 137 -5.18 2.22 10.34
N SER A 138 -4.23 1.35 10.02
CA SER A 138 -4.16 -0.01 10.60
C SER A 138 -3.91 0.01 12.12
N ALA A 139 -3.23 1.04 12.64
CA ALA A 139 -3.04 1.21 14.08
C ALA A 139 -4.32 1.69 14.78
N LEU A 140 -5.08 2.55 14.11
CA LEU A 140 -6.37 3.05 14.59
C LEU A 140 -7.44 1.96 14.55
N ASP A 141 -7.43 1.14 13.49
CA ASP A 141 -8.40 0.06 13.28
C ASP A 141 -7.73 -1.14 12.56
N PHE A 142 -7.66 -2.26 13.26
CA PHE A 142 -7.20 -3.56 12.79
C PHE A 142 -8.30 -4.63 12.88
N GLU A 143 -9.58 -4.26 12.96
CA GLU A 143 -10.70 -5.20 13.13
C GLU A 143 -10.65 -6.37 12.13
N HIS A 144 -10.23 -6.12 10.89
CA HIS A 144 -10.11 -7.15 9.85
C HIS A 144 -9.11 -8.26 10.18
N LEU A 145 -8.13 -8.02 11.05
CA LEU A 145 -7.19 -9.04 11.49
C LEU A 145 -7.81 -9.99 12.51
N LEU A 146 -8.91 -9.60 13.17
CA LEU A 146 -9.51 -10.35 14.27
C LEU A 146 -10.21 -11.65 13.83
N ASP A 147 -10.49 -11.79 12.54
CA ASP A 147 -10.98 -13.04 11.94
C ASP A 147 -9.97 -14.18 12.11
N GLU A 148 -8.68 -13.84 12.14
CA GLU A 148 -7.60 -14.81 12.15
C GLU A 148 -6.70 -14.67 13.39
N PHE A 149 -6.52 -13.46 13.93
CA PHE A 149 -5.62 -13.16 15.04
C PHE A 149 -6.38 -12.78 16.31
N SER A 150 -5.81 -13.04 17.49
CA SER A 150 -6.31 -12.38 18.70
C SER A 150 -5.99 -10.87 18.66
N PRO A 151 -6.68 -10.01 19.43
CA PRO A 151 -6.36 -8.58 19.47
C PRO A 151 -4.89 -8.28 19.76
N ALA A 152 -4.29 -9.02 20.71
CA ALA A 152 -2.87 -8.89 21.01
C ALA A 152 -1.98 -9.25 19.80
N GLN A 153 -2.31 -10.30 19.05
CA GLN A 153 -1.58 -10.67 17.84
C GLN A 153 -1.81 -9.70 16.69
N ALA A 154 -3.03 -9.18 16.51
CA ALA A 154 -3.34 -8.15 15.52
C ALA A 154 -2.52 -6.87 15.78
N ARG A 155 -2.47 -6.42 17.04
CA ARG A 155 -1.58 -5.36 17.49
C ARG A 155 -0.12 -5.65 17.16
N ASP A 156 0.38 -6.85 17.45
CA ASP A 156 1.76 -7.23 17.16
C ASP A 156 2.07 -7.22 15.66
N CYS A 157 1.13 -7.66 14.80
CA CYS A 157 1.26 -7.56 13.34
C CYS A 157 1.45 -6.10 12.90
N VAL A 158 0.58 -5.19 13.38
CA VAL A 158 0.67 -3.77 13.03
C VAL A 158 1.98 -3.16 13.55
N LEU A 159 2.37 -3.44 14.79
CA LEU A 159 3.62 -2.95 15.37
C LEU A 159 4.85 -3.41 14.58
N ALA A 160 4.87 -4.66 14.13
CA ALA A 160 5.94 -5.17 13.27
C ALA A 160 6.02 -4.39 11.95
N ASP A 161 4.87 -4.08 11.34
CA ASP A 161 4.79 -3.31 10.11
C ASP A 161 5.27 -1.85 10.33
N LEU A 162 4.90 -1.22 11.45
CA LEU A 162 5.42 0.11 11.84
C LEU A 162 6.95 0.11 11.98
N GLU A 163 7.50 -0.89 12.68
CA GLU A 163 8.93 -1.01 12.92
C GLU A 163 9.71 -1.18 11.61
N VAL A 164 9.29 -2.11 10.75
CA VAL A 164 9.95 -2.37 9.47
C VAL A 164 9.83 -1.16 8.54
N ALA A 165 8.65 -0.54 8.42
CA ALA A 165 8.43 0.61 7.55
C ALA A 165 9.29 1.83 7.94
N ALA A 166 9.53 2.04 9.23
CA ALA A 166 10.34 3.15 9.73
C ALA A 166 11.80 3.15 9.22
N ALA A 167 12.32 2.02 8.72
CA ALA A 167 13.65 1.94 8.09
C ALA A 167 13.68 2.44 6.62
N TYR A 168 12.51 2.62 6.02
CA TYR A 168 12.35 2.99 4.61
C TYR A 168 11.78 4.40 4.43
N LEU A 169 11.02 4.89 5.41
CA LEU A 169 10.38 6.19 5.38
C LEU A 169 11.35 7.35 5.70
N PRO A 170 11.01 8.58 5.26
CA PRO A 170 11.71 9.80 5.69
C PRO A 170 11.72 9.95 7.21
N GLU A 171 12.73 10.64 7.75
CA GLU A 171 12.98 10.73 9.19
C GLU A 171 11.76 11.18 10.01
N ALA A 172 11.03 12.21 9.55
CA ALA A 172 9.84 12.71 10.25
C ALA A 172 8.74 11.63 10.35
N ALA A 173 8.43 10.95 9.25
CA ALA A 173 7.44 9.86 9.21
C ALA A 173 7.91 8.65 10.01
N ALA A 174 9.18 8.26 9.90
CA ALA A 174 9.77 7.18 10.68
C ALA A 174 9.69 7.44 12.19
N ASN A 175 9.97 8.68 12.63
CA ASN A 175 9.85 9.06 14.03
C ASN A 175 8.39 9.05 14.52
N ALA A 176 7.44 9.43 13.66
CA ALA A 176 6.02 9.34 13.99
C ALA A 176 5.54 7.89 14.13
N LEU A 177 5.95 6.97 13.24
CA LEU A 177 5.63 5.55 13.40
C LEU A 177 6.20 4.97 14.72
N ARG A 178 7.43 5.34 15.08
CA ARG A 178 8.02 4.95 16.37
C ARG A 178 7.26 5.53 17.56
N ALA A 179 6.78 6.76 17.45
CA ALA A 179 5.96 7.38 18.49
C ALA A 179 4.60 6.68 18.65
N LEU A 180 3.97 6.28 17.54
CA LEU A 180 2.75 5.46 17.56
C LEU A 180 2.99 4.12 18.26
N ALA A 181 4.06 3.41 17.89
CA ALA A 181 4.42 2.15 18.51
C ALA A 181 4.67 2.28 20.03
N ALA A 182 5.24 3.41 20.46
CA ALA A 182 5.46 3.72 21.88
C ALA A 182 4.17 4.15 22.63
N ALA A 183 3.21 4.74 21.91
CA ALA A 183 1.91 5.14 22.44
C ALA A 183 0.88 4.01 22.44
N ALA A 184 1.14 2.92 21.71
CA ALA A 184 0.23 1.78 21.58
C ALA A 184 -0.11 1.17 22.94
N GLU A 185 -1.37 1.32 23.34
CA GLU A 185 -1.87 0.82 24.62
C GLU A 185 -1.97 -0.71 24.60
N PRO A 186 -2.02 -1.35 25.78
CA PRO A 186 -2.49 -2.73 25.89
C PRO A 186 -3.89 -2.84 25.30
N VAL A 187 -4.15 -3.93 24.60
CA VAL A 187 -5.44 -4.21 23.97
C VAL A 187 -6.21 -5.24 24.81
N ASP A 188 -7.49 -5.00 24.99
CA ASP A 188 -8.45 -5.91 25.60
C ASP A 188 -9.07 -6.84 24.53
N ASP A 189 -9.84 -7.84 24.95
CA ASP A 189 -10.42 -8.86 24.06
C ASP A 189 -11.41 -8.29 23.02
N ASP A 190 -11.96 -7.09 23.25
CA ASP A 190 -12.89 -6.38 22.36
C ASP A 190 -12.26 -5.19 21.62
N SER A 191 -10.94 -4.99 21.77
CA SER A 191 -10.23 -3.91 21.10
C SER A 191 -10.12 -4.15 19.59
N THR A 192 -10.47 -3.13 18.81
CA THR A 192 -10.30 -3.11 17.35
C THR A 192 -9.16 -2.21 16.89
N GLY A 193 -8.47 -1.52 17.80
CA GLY A 193 -7.35 -0.64 17.50
C GLY A 193 -6.38 -0.54 18.68
N MET A 194 -5.22 0.09 18.48
CA MET A 194 -4.22 0.33 19.53
C MET A 194 -3.93 1.80 19.81
N ILE A 195 -4.55 2.72 19.06
CA ILE A 195 -4.49 4.16 19.25
C ILE A 195 -5.90 4.76 19.07
N ASP A 196 -6.13 5.95 19.62
CA ASP A 196 -7.36 6.72 19.39
C ASP A 196 -7.27 7.62 18.14
N GLU A 197 -8.42 8.19 17.75
CA GLU A 197 -8.54 9.09 16.61
C GLU A 197 -7.64 10.33 16.74
N ASP A 198 -7.54 10.91 17.94
CA ASP A 198 -6.73 12.10 18.21
C ASP A 198 -5.22 11.82 17.99
N VAL A 199 -4.73 10.63 18.38
CA VAL A 199 -3.36 10.16 18.15
C VAL A 199 -3.13 9.93 16.66
N ALA A 200 -4.08 9.28 15.97
CA ALA A 200 -4.01 9.04 14.53
C ALA A 200 -3.97 10.35 13.73
N GLU A 201 -4.86 11.30 14.01
CA GLU A 201 -4.90 12.62 13.36
C GLU A 201 -3.58 13.38 13.54
N ARG A 202 -3.03 13.38 14.77
CA ARG A 202 -1.72 14.01 15.03
C ARG A 202 -0.61 13.34 14.23
N ALA A 203 -0.60 12.01 14.12
CA ALA A 203 0.40 11.32 13.32
C ALA A 203 0.25 11.63 11.83
N LEU A 204 -0.96 11.63 11.29
CA LEU A 204 -1.25 11.97 9.89
C LEU A 204 -0.80 13.39 9.53
N SER A 205 -0.80 14.32 10.48
CA SER A 205 -0.34 15.71 10.27
C SER A 205 1.16 15.86 9.94
N VAL A 206 1.96 14.78 10.01
CA VAL A 206 3.36 14.76 9.54
C VAL A 206 3.46 15.06 8.05
N TYR A 207 2.49 14.62 7.27
CA TYR A 207 2.36 15.00 5.87
C TYR A 207 1.33 16.13 5.75
N ALA A 208 1.55 17.03 4.79
CA ALA A 208 0.53 18.00 4.43
C ALA A 208 -0.72 17.26 3.93
N ALA A 209 -1.90 17.78 4.29
CA ALA A 209 -3.15 17.30 3.74
C ALA A 209 -3.07 17.31 2.21
N PHE A 210 -3.49 16.20 1.61
CA PHE A 210 -3.45 16.03 0.17
C PHE A 210 -4.87 15.85 -0.34
N GLU A 211 -5.25 16.70 -1.30
CA GLU A 211 -6.50 16.59 -2.01
C GLU A 211 -6.21 16.36 -3.49
N SER A 212 -6.93 15.40 -4.07
CA SER A 212 -6.84 15.08 -5.49
C SER A 212 -8.20 15.20 -6.15
N THR A 213 -8.20 15.69 -7.39
CA THR A 213 -9.41 15.67 -8.21
C THR A 213 -9.72 14.23 -8.60
N ARG A 214 -10.97 13.80 -8.38
CA ARG A 214 -11.45 12.51 -8.86
C ARG A 214 -11.40 12.45 -10.38
N PHE A 215 -11.16 11.27 -10.93
CA PHE A 215 -11.11 11.05 -12.37
C PHE A 215 -11.83 9.75 -12.73
N ALA A 216 -12.48 9.73 -13.89
CA ALA A 216 -13.08 8.53 -14.42
C ALA A 216 -12.01 7.49 -14.77
N VAL A 217 -12.36 6.22 -14.60
CA VAL A 217 -11.57 5.07 -15.02
C VAL A 217 -12.45 4.27 -15.95
N VAL A 218 -11.96 3.95 -17.14
CA VAL A 218 -12.70 3.14 -18.11
C VAL A 218 -11.95 1.83 -18.29
N PRO A 219 -12.41 0.73 -17.68
CA PRO A 219 -11.74 -0.54 -17.86
C PRO A 219 -11.64 -0.94 -19.33
N ARG A 220 -10.49 -1.47 -19.76
CA ARG A 220 -10.29 -1.87 -21.17
C ARG A 220 -11.36 -2.85 -21.69
N TRP A 221 -11.91 -3.74 -20.86
CA TRP A 221 -12.98 -4.65 -21.30
C TRP A 221 -14.30 -3.94 -21.63
N GLU A 222 -14.45 -2.67 -21.26
CA GLU A 222 -15.57 -1.81 -21.66
C GLU A 222 -15.28 -1.02 -22.94
N CYS A 223 -14.08 -1.16 -23.50
CA CYS A 223 -13.65 -0.46 -24.71
C CYS A 223 -13.68 -1.41 -25.91
N GLU A 224 -14.43 -1.04 -26.96
CA GLU A 224 -14.46 -1.73 -28.26
C GLU A 224 -13.19 -1.51 -29.11
#